data_AF-S3H6Y7-F1
#
_entry.id   AF-S3H6Y7-F1
#
_cell.length_a   1.000
_cell.length_b   1.000
_cell.length_c   1.000
_cell.angle_alpha   90.00
_cell.angle_beta   90.00
_cell.angle_gamma   90.00
#
_symmetry.space_group_name_H-M   'P 1'
#
loop_
_entity.id
_entity.type
_entity.pdbx_description
1 polymer ?
#
loop_
_entity_poly.entity_id
_entity_poly.type
_entity_poly.pdbx_seq_one_letter_code
_entity_poly.pdbx_strand_id
1 'polypeptide(L)'
;MPMATDRPASDTVDRRAGALDTIAAVLPIERRNELAELLTDADIETLRHLVNEGMGENTLRALTSDLAYLQAWSLAVTGSPLPWPAPEALLLKFVAHHLWDPQRRASDPDHGMPADVDHSLRSQGFLKAAGPHAPATVRRRLASWSTLTHWRGLEGAFTSPPLKAAIRLAVRAAPRHRRRKSAKAVTADVLAKLLATCESDSLRDRRDRAILMIAFDSGGRRRSEIAALRVEQLSAEAPIEQKDGPPLPSLAIHLGRTKTTSGEQDEVVYLTGRPVEALAAWMAAAKIDKGSVFRGIGRWGTLSRRPLDPQSINAIIKQRAAMA
;
A
#
# COMPACT_ATOMS: atom_id res chain seq x y z
N MET A 1 -16.75 48.28 -34.25
CA MET A 1 -16.95 47.74 -32.88
C MET A 1 -16.45 46.31 -32.88
N PRO A 2 -15.34 45.98 -32.20
CA PRO A 2 -14.89 44.59 -32.11
C PRO A 2 -15.68 43.85 -31.01
N MET A 3 -16.03 42.60 -31.31
CA MET A 3 -16.73 41.64 -30.46
C MET A 3 -16.00 41.44 -29.13
N ALA A 4 -16.73 41.59 -28.03
CA ALA A 4 -16.32 41.13 -26.71
C ALA A 4 -16.26 39.59 -26.71
N THR A 5 -15.09 39.09 -26.35
CA THR A 5 -14.74 37.66 -26.31
C THR A 5 -15.44 36.93 -25.17
N ASP A 6 -16.06 35.80 -25.51
CA ASP A 6 -16.75 34.83 -24.64
C ASP A 6 -15.78 34.00 -23.75
N ARG A 7 -14.64 34.58 -23.34
CA ARG A 7 -13.49 33.86 -22.74
C ARG A 7 -13.63 33.37 -21.29
N PRO A 8 -14.39 33.97 -20.36
CA PRO A 8 -14.30 33.58 -18.95
C PRO A 8 -15.00 32.24 -18.63
N ALA A 9 -16.05 31.87 -19.38
CA ALA A 9 -16.76 30.61 -19.16
C ALA A 9 -15.93 29.40 -19.59
N SER A 10 -15.28 29.48 -20.78
CA SER A 10 -14.41 28.42 -21.32
C SER A 10 -13.29 28.04 -20.35
N ASP A 11 -12.55 29.04 -19.82
CA ASP A 11 -11.44 28.79 -18.89
C ASP A 11 -11.90 28.08 -17.61
N THR A 12 -13.12 28.33 -17.13
CA THR A 12 -13.65 27.66 -15.94
C THR A 12 -14.05 26.21 -16.20
N VAL A 13 -14.68 25.93 -17.34
CA VAL A 13 -15.03 24.57 -17.75
C VAL A 13 -13.76 23.76 -18.03
N ASP A 14 -12.76 24.34 -18.69
CA ASP A 14 -11.46 23.70 -18.94
C ASP A 14 -10.72 23.36 -17.64
N ARG A 15 -10.75 24.27 -16.65
CA ARG A 15 -10.19 24.00 -15.32
C ARG A 15 -10.93 22.88 -14.59
N ARG A 16 -12.27 22.85 -14.64
CA ARG A 16 -13.09 21.77 -14.05
C ARG A 16 -12.81 20.43 -14.72
N ALA A 17 -12.73 20.43 -16.03
CA ALA A 17 -12.36 19.29 -16.83
C ALA A 17 -10.97 18.75 -16.42
N GLY A 18 -9.98 19.63 -16.21
CA GLY A 18 -8.65 19.25 -15.71
C GLY A 18 -8.64 18.77 -14.24
N ALA A 19 -9.50 19.30 -13.38
CA ALA A 19 -9.65 18.80 -12.01
C ALA A 19 -10.29 17.40 -12.01
N LEU A 20 -11.28 17.17 -12.88
CA LEU A 20 -11.86 15.84 -13.12
C LEU A 20 -10.82 14.86 -13.66
N ASP A 21 -9.82 15.29 -14.44
CA ASP A 21 -8.69 14.44 -14.86
C ASP A 21 -7.87 13.91 -13.69
N THR A 22 -7.73 14.68 -12.61
CA THR A 22 -7.04 14.20 -11.40
C THR A 22 -7.78 13.06 -10.69
N ILE A 23 -9.07 12.91 -11.00
CA ILE A 23 -9.99 11.88 -10.48
C ILE A 23 -10.45 10.94 -11.61
N ALA A 24 -9.96 11.10 -12.85
CA ALA A 24 -10.41 10.37 -14.05
C ALA A 24 -10.10 8.87 -14.02
N ALA A 25 -9.37 8.42 -13.00
CA ALA A 25 -9.39 7.01 -12.65
C ALA A 25 -10.83 6.55 -12.38
N VAL A 26 -11.61 7.30 -11.60
CA VAL A 26 -12.89 6.89 -10.97
C VAL A 26 -14.14 7.39 -11.70
N LEU A 27 -14.01 8.37 -12.61
CA LEU A 27 -15.15 8.97 -13.29
C LEU A 27 -15.21 8.61 -14.79
N PRO A 28 -16.43 8.49 -15.37
CA PRO A 28 -16.60 8.20 -16.79
C PRO A 28 -16.02 9.31 -17.66
N ILE A 29 -14.82 9.08 -18.22
CA ILE A 29 -14.10 10.04 -19.06
C ILE A 29 -14.94 10.47 -20.27
N GLU A 30 -15.81 9.59 -20.77
CA GLU A 30 -16.67 9.84 -21.92
C GLU A 30 -17.72 10.94 -21.66
N ARG A 31 -18.08 11.18 -20.39
CA ARG A 31 -19.00 12.24 -19.97
C ARG A 31 -18.28 13.42 -19.33
N ARG A 32 -16.96 13.52 -19.46
CA ARG A 32 -16.15 14.55 -18.80
C ARG A 32 -16.65 15.97 -19.08
N ASN A 33 -16.91 16.28 -20.35
CA ASN A 33 -17.33 17.63 -20.76
C ASN A 33 -18.74 17.94 -20.24
N GLU A 34 -19.67 16.98 -20.35
CA GLU A 34 -21.01 17.08 -19.77
C GLU A 34 -20.96 17.26 -18.24
N LEU A 35 -20.07 16.55 -17.55
CA LEU A 35 -19.88 16.66 -16.10
C LEU A 35 -19.23 17.99 -15.70
N ALA A 36 -18.28 18.51 -16.47
CA ALA A 36 -17.62 19.79 -16.20
C ALA A 36 -18.57 20.98 -16.36
N GLU A 37 -19.58 20.86 -17.22
CA GLU A 37 -20.66 21.84 -17.40
C GLU A 37 -21.71 21.77 -16.29
N LEU A 38 -22.04 20.56 -15.82
CA LEU A 38 -23.08 20.34 -14.80
C LEU A 38 -22.59 20.49 -13.35
N LEU A 39 -21.32 20.20 -13.08
CA LEU A 39 -20.77 20.20 -11.72
C LEU A 39 -20.10 21.53 -11.38
N THR A 40 -20.32 21.98 -10.14
CA THR A 40 -19.58 23.11 -9.59
C THR A 40 -18.18 22.68 -9.12
N ASP A 41 -17.30 23.65 -8.88
CA ASP A 41 -15.96 23.36 -8.33
C ASP A 41 -16.04 22.68 -6.95
N ALA A 42 -17.07 23.02 -6.15
CA ALA A 42 -17.31 22.42 -4.84
C ALA A 42 -17.76 20.95 -4.96
N ASP A 43 -18.56 20.61 -5.97
CA ASP A 43 -18.97 19.23 -6.24
C ASP A 43 -17.77 18.37 -6.64
N ILE A 44 -16.87 18.90 -7.48
CA ILE A 44 -15.65 18.20 -7.89
C ILE A 44 -14.72 17.95 -6.70
N GLU A 45 -14.53 18.95 -5.83
CA GLU A 45 -13.71 18.78 -4.62
C GLU A 45 -14.35 17.77 -3.65
N THR A 46 -15.68 17.79 -3.51
CA THR A 46 -16.42 16.83 -2.70
C THR A 46 -16.27 15.41 -3.25
N LEU A 47 -16.44 15.22 -4.56
CA LEU A 47 -16.21 13.93 -5.22
C LEU A 47 -14.78 13.44 -5.04
N ARG A 48 -13.79 14.35 -5.13
CA ARG A 48 -12.37 14.02 -4.86
C ARG A 48 -12.17 13.53 -3.44
N HIS A 49 -12.75 14.24 -2.48
CA HIS A 49 -12.70 13.87 -1.07
C HIS A 49 -13.35 12.50 -0.83
N LEU A 50 -14.56 12.28 -1.35
CA LEU A 50 -15.30 11.01 -1.22
C LEU A 50 -14.53 9.84 -1.85
N VAL A 51 -13.90 10.06 -3.00
CA VAL A 51 -13.05 9.06 -3.67
C VAL A 51 -11.83 8.71 -2.81
N ASN A 52 -11.18 9.71 -2.23
CA ASN A 52 -10.00 9.52 -1.39
C ASN A 52 -10.34 8.81 -0.08
N GLU A 53 -11.40 9.24 0.60
CA GLU A 53 -11.90 8.62 1.84
C GLU A 53 -12.42 7.20 1.58
N GLY A 54 -13.15 6.98 0.49
CA GLY A 54 -13.78 5.69 0.18
C GLY A 54 -12.81 4.58 -0.23
N MET A 55 -11.65 4.91 -0.80
CA MET A 55 -10.70 3.91 -1.31
C MET A 55 -9.42 3.77 -0.47
N GLY A 56 -9.03 4.81 0.26
CA GLY A 56 -7.81 4.87 1.03
C GLY A 56 -6.55 5.00 0.16
N GLU A 57 -5.59 5.80 0.63
CA GLU A 57 -4.36 6.17 -0.11
C GLU A 57 -3.56 4.97 -0.66
N ASN A 58 -3.53 3.85 0.07
CA ASN A 58 -2.81 2.64 -0.37
C ASN A 58 -3.44 2.00 -1.60
N THR A 59 -4.77 2.03 -1.72
CA THR A 59 -5.49 1.50 -2.88
C THR A 59 -5.21 2.39 -4.09
N LEU A 60 -5.28 3.72 -3.93
CA LEU A 60 -4.93 4.68 -4.97
C LEU A 60 -3.50 4.48 -5.46
N ARG A 61 -2.53 4.42 -4.54
CA ARG A 61 -1.12 4.15 -4.88
C ARG A 61 -0.93 2.83 -5.63
N ALA A 62 -1.65 1.78 -5.23
CA ALA A 62 -1.59 0.49 -5.92
C ALA A 62 -2.18 0.56 -7.34
N LEU A 63 -3.33 1.21 -7.51
CA LEU A 63 -3.98 1.43 -8.81
C LEU A 63 -3.09 2.26 -9.74
N THR A 64 -2.52 3.37 -9.27
CA THR A 64 -1.58 4.20 -10.04
C THR A 64 -0.36 3.39 -10.48
N SER A 65 0.23 2.60 -9.56
CA SER A 65 1.38 1.75 -9.88
C SER A 65 1.04 0.66 -10.89
N ASP A 66 -0.15 0.07 -10.80
CA ASP A 66 -0.60 -0.98 -11.73
C ASP A 66 -0.94 -0.39 -13.10
N LEU A 67 -1.57 0.79 -13.16
CA LEU A 67 -1.85 1.51 -14.41
C LEU A 67 -0.56 1.92 -15.13
N ALA A 68 0.42 2.47 -14.41
CA ALA A 68 1.71 2.84 -14.99
C ALA A 68 2.41 1.64 -15.62
N TYR A 69 2.40 0.49 -14.94
CA TYR A 69 2.93 -0.74 -15.53
C TYR A 69 2.15 -1.19 -16.76
N LEU A 70 0.81 -1.21 -16.69
CA LEU A 70 -0.02 -1.66 -17.80
C LEU A 70 0.15 -0.79 -19.04
N GLN A 71 0.26 0.53 -18.86
CA GLN A 71 0.55 1.48 -19.93
C GLN A 71 1.90 1.20 -20.59
N ALA A 72 2.96 1.07 -19.79
CA ALA A 72 4.29 0.76 -20.31
C ALA A 72 4.32 -0.60 -21.03
N TRP A 73 3.63 -1.59 -20.49
CA TRP A 73 3.53 -2.92 -21.11
C TRP A 73 2.74 -2.88 -22.42
N SER A 74 1.62 -2.16 -22.47
CA SER A 74 0.85 -1.99 -23.72
C SER A 74 1.71 -1.32 -24.78
N LEU A 75 2.36 -0.22 -24.44
CA LEU A 75 3.24 0.52 -25.36
C LEU A 75 4.36 -0.38 -25.90
N ALA A 76 5.00 -1.18 -25.03
CA ALA A 76 6.06 -2.10 -25.43
C ALA A 76 5.54 -3.25 -26.33
N VAL A 77 4.30 -3.70 -26.16
CA VAL A 77 3.75 -4.86 -26.89
C VAL A 77 3.00 -4.48 -28.17
N THR A 78 2.37 -3.32 -28.20
CA THR A 78 1.47 -2.90 -29.29
C THR A 78 1.92 -1.62 -29.98
N GLY A 79 2.91 -0.90 -29.43
CA GLY A 79 3.29 0.44 -29.89
C GLY A 79 2.27 1.52 -29.52
N SER A 80 1.20 1.18 -28.80
CA SER A 80 0.08 2.06 -28.51
C SER A 80 -0.27 2.11 -27.02
N PRO A 81 -0.88 3.20 -26.54
CA PRO A 81 -1.39 3.30 -25.17
C PRO A 81 -2.37 2.16 -24.82
N LEU A 82 -2.53 1.90 -23.53
CA LEU A 82 -3.43 0.89 -23.00
C LEU A 82 -4.88 1.13 -23.50
N PRO A 83 -5.51 0.16 -24.17
CA PRO A 83 -6.86 0.33 -24.72
C PRO A 83 -7.94 0.20 -23.65
N TRP A 84 -9.09 0.83 -23.94
CA TRP A 84 -10.27 0.86 -23.09
C TRP A 84 -11.53 0.64 -23.96
N PRO A 85 -12.30 -0.44 -23.75
CA PRO A 85 -11.96 -1.61 -22.94
C PRO A 85 -10.80 -2.42 -23.56
N ALA A 86 -10.21 -3.31 -22.77
CA ALA A 86 -9.18 -4.22 -23.26
C ALA A 86 -9.79 -5.27 -24.20
N PRO A 87 -9.23 -5.49 -25.41
CA PRO A 87 -9.57 -6.66 -26.21
C PRO A 87 -9.23 -7.95 -25.46
N GLU A 88 -10.09 -8.98 -25.56
CA GLU A 88 -9.87 -10.26 -24.88
C GLU A 88 -8.50 -10.89 -25.23
N ALA A 89 -8.11 -10.79 -26.50
CA ALA A 89 -6.80 -11.24 -26.97
C ALA A 89 -5.64 -10.56 -26.22
N LEU A 90 -5.77 -9.27 -25.89
CA LEU A 90 -4.74 -8.54 -25.14
C LEU A 90 -4.70 -8.97 -23.66
N LEU A 91 -5.85 -9.30 -23.07
CA LEU A 91 -5.91 -9.87 -21.72
C LEU A 91 -5.24 -11.24 -21.65
N LEU A 92 -5.48 -12.10 -22.65
CA LEU A 92 -4.82 -13.41 -22.78
C LEU A 92 -3.31 -13.24 -23.02
N LYS A 93 -2.90 -12.27 -23.84
CA LYS A 93 -1.50 -11.92 -24.06
C LYS A 93 -0.81 -11.47 -22.77
N PHE A 94 -1.50 -10.67 -21.95
CA PHE A 94 -1.02 -10.27 -20.63
C PHE A 94 -0.79 -11.50 -19.74
N VAL A 95 -1.72 -12.45 -19.72
CA VAL A 95 -1.55 -13.71 -18.96
C VAL A 95 -0.33 -14.49 -19.47
N ALA A 96 -0.19 -14.69 -20.78
CA ALA A 96 0.92 -15.43 -21.38
C ALA A 96 2.29 -14.80 -21.06
N HIS A 97 2.41 -13.48 -21.18
CA HIS A 97 3.67 -12.76 -20.90
C HIS A 97 4.09 -12.85 -19.42
N HIS A 98 3.15 -13.07 -18.49
CA HIS A 98 3.44 -12.95 -17.06
C HIS A 98 3.32 -14.26 -16.28
N LEU A 99 2.58 -15.27 -16.78
CA LEU A 99 2.37 -16.57 -16.14
C LEU A 99 2.93 -17.72 -17.00
N TRP A 100 4.21 -17.61 -17.36
CA TRP A 100 4.97 -18.62 -18.10
C TRP A 100 5.81 -19.50 -17.16
N ASP A 101 6.29 -20.62 -17.68
CA ASP A 101 7.10 -21.60 -16.96
C ASP A 101 8.61 -21.36 -17.18
N PRO A 102 9.38 -21.05 -16.10
CA PRO A 102 10.82 -20.86 -16.20
C PRO A 102 11.58 -22.06 -16.76
N GLN A 103 11.13 -23.29 -16.50
CA GLN A 103 11.81 -24.48 -17.00
C GLN A 103 11.64 -24.61 -18.51
N ARG A 104 10.42 -24.39 -19.01
CA ARG A 104 10.17 -24.36 -20.46
C ARG A 104 10.94 -23.24 -21.15
N ARG A 105 11.07 -22.07 -20.52
CA ARG A 105 11.82 -20.96 -21.12
C ARG A 105 13.30 -21.25 -21.33
N ALA A 106 13.88 -22.16 -20.53
CA ALA A 106 15.26 -22.58 -20.74
C ALA A 106 15.47 -23.33 -22.07
N SER A 107 14.46 -24.04 -22.56
CA SER A 107 14.46 -24.74 -23.85
C SER A 107 13.77 -23.96 -24.98
N ASP A 108 12.92 -23.00 -24.65
CA ASP A 108 12.12 -22.19 -25.59
C ASP A 108 12.22 -20.70 -25.18
N PRO A 109 13.15 -19.93 -25.75
CA PRO A 109 13.39 -18.53 -25.36
C PRO A 109 12.16 -17.61 -25.51
N ASP A 110 11.23 -17.99 -26.39
CA ASP A 110 9.99 -17.25 -26.68
C ASP A 110 8.85 -17.62 -25.71
N HIS A 111 9.08 -18.58 -24.81
CA HIS A 111 8.11 -18.97 -23.79
C HIS A 111 7.91 -17.86 -22.74
N GLY A 112 6.90 -17.02 -22.98
CA GLY A 112 6.46 -15.99 -22.05
C GLY A 112 6.55 -14.59 -22.66
N MET A 113 7.11 -13.64 -21.89
CA MET A 113 7.31 -12.28 -22.38
C MET A 113 8.48 -12.23 -23.36
N PRO A 114 8.31 -11.68 -24.58
CA PRO A 114 9.39 -11.43 -25.52
C PRO A 114 10.54 -10.61 -24.91
N ALA A 115 11.77 -10.86 -25.36
CA ALA A 115 12.97 -10.28 -24.76
C ALA A 115 13.06 -8.75 -24.92
N ASP A 116 12.59 -8.21 -26.04
CA ASP A 116 12.47 -6.78 -26.33
C ASP A 116 11.47 -6.09 -25.38
N VAL A 117 10.31 -6.70 -25.15
CA VAL A 117 9.29 -6.21 -24.21
C VAL A 117 9.84 -6.23 -22.77
N ASP A 118 10.48 -7.33 -22.37
CA ASP A 118 11.10 -7.46 -21.05
C ASP A 118 12.19 -6.40 -20.84
N HIS A 119 13.08 -6.22 -21.82
CA HIS A 119 14.14 -5.21 -21.78
C HIS A 119 13.58 -3.77 -21.70
N SER A 120 12.56 -3.46 -22.50
CA SER A 120 11.89 -2.15 -22.49
C SER A 120 11.29 -1.83 -21.12
N LEU A 121 10.63 -2.82 -20.49
CA LEU A 121 10.05 -2.63 -19.15
C LEU A 121 11.09 -2.55 -18.03
N ARG A 122 12.21 -3.26 -18.16
CA ARG A 122 13.30 -3.22 -17.18
C ARG A 122 14.10 -1.93 -17.23
N SER A 123 14.47 -1.48 -18.42
CA SER A 123 15.23 -0.23 -18.63
C SER A 123 14.47 0.99 -18.07
N GLN A 124 13.14 0.99 -18.18
CA GLN A 124 12.27 2.01 -17.60
C GLN A 124 11.92 1.79 -16.11
N GLY A 125 12.40 0.70 -15.50
CA GLY A 125 12.19 0.40 -14.08
C GLY A 125 10.81 -0.14 -13.69
N PHE A 126 9.95 -0.47 -14.66
CA PHE A 126 8.61 -1.01 -14.43
C PHE A 126 8.62 -2.50 -14.06
N LEU A 127 9.56 -3.28 -14.62
CA LEU A 127 9.70 -4.71 -14.36
C LEU A 127 10.90 -5.02 -13.46
N LYS A 128 10.63 -5.41 -12.21
CA LYS A 128 11.69 -5.72 -11.21
C LYS A 128 11.90 -7.22 -11.00
N ALA A 129 10.90 -8.05 -11.30
CA ALA A 129 11.00 -9.50 -11.12
C ALA A 129 11.85 -10.11 -12.24
N ALA A 130 12.79 -11.00 -11.93
CA ALA A 130 13.64 -11.68 -12.91
C ALA A 130 12.94 -12.85 -13.64
N GLY A 131 11.74 -13.25 -13.20
CA GLY A 131 10.98 -14.35 -13.77
C GLY A 131 9.48 -14.02 -13.82
N PRO A 132 8.61 -15.03 -14.03
CA PRO A 132 7.18 -14.82 -14.14
C PRO A 132 6.62 -14.15 -12.89
N HIS A 133 5.54 -13.40 -13.07
CA HIS A 133 4.86 -12.76 -11.96
C HIS A 133 4.17 -13.79 -11.08
N ALA A 134 4.01 -13.46 -9.80
CA ALA A 134 3.10 -14.22 -8.96
C ALA A 134 1.67 -14.12 -9.54
N PRO A 135 0.87 -15.20 -9.53
CA PRO A 135 -0.51 -15.14 -10.00
C PRO A 135 -1.36 -14.07 -9.30
N ALA A 136 -1.09 -13.80 -8.02
CA ALA A 136 -1.73 -12.72 -7.29
C ALA A 136 -1.42 -11.33 -7.89
N THR A 137 -0.21 -11.09 -8.40
CA THR A 137 0.17 -9.84 -9.07
C THR A 137 -0.55 -9.68 -10.39
N VAL A 138 -0.65 -10.76 -11.19
CA VAL A 138 -1.38 -10.75 -12.47
C VAL A 138 -2.87 -10.50 -12.23
N ARG A 139 -3.49 -11.22 -11.29
CA ARG A 139 -4.90 -11.00 -10.91
C ARG A 139 -5.14 -9.58 -10.41
N ARG A 140 -4.26 -9.02 -9.58
CA ARG A 140 -4.39 -7.65 -9.06
C ARG A 140 -4.37 -6.62 -10.19
N ARG A 141 -3.47 -6.78 -11.18
CA ARG A 141 -3.39 -5.87 -12.32
C ARG A 141 -4.59 -5.99 -13.26
N LEU A 142 -5.05 -7.21 -13.53
CA LEU A 142 -6.28 -7.44 -14.29
C LEU A 142 -7.51 -6.85 -13.57
N ALA A 143 -7.57 -6.98 -12.23
CA ALA A 143 -8.61 -6.36 -11.44
C ALA A 143 -8.52 -4.83 -11.49
N SER A 144 -7.32 -4.26 -11.38
CA SER A 144 -7.10 -2.81 -11.49
C SER A 144 -7.53 -2.29 -12.86
N TRP A 145 -7.18 -3.01 -13.93
CA TRP A 145 -7.61 -2.68 -15.29
C TRP A 145 -9.14 -2.75 -15.41
N SER A 146 -9.76 -3.83 -14.92
CA SER A 146 -11.22 -3.98 -14.91
C SER A 146 -11.92 -2.87 -14.12
N THR A 147 -11.41 -2.51 -12.94
CA THR A 147 -11.94 -1.43 -12.10
C THR A 147 -11.86 -0.10 -12.83
N LEU A 148 -10.70 0.22 -13.41
CA LEU A 148 -10.50 1.46 -14.18
C LEU A 148 -11.36 1.48 -15.47
N THR A 149 -11.63 0.33 -16.09
CA THR A 149 -12.52 0.23 -17.27
C THR A 149 -13.96 0.51 -16.86
N HIS A 150 -14.42 -0.10 -15.75
CA HIS A 150 -15.76 0.12 -15.24
C HIS A 150 -15.98 1.57 -14.80
N TRP A 151 -14.98 2.17 -14.16
CA TRP A 151 -15.00 3.59 -13.79
C TRP A 151 -15.10 4.53 -14.99
N ARG A 152 -14.63 4.09 -16.18
CA ARG A 152 -14.83 4.81 -17.44
C ARG A 152 -16.24 4.64 -18.04
N GLY A 153 -17.12 3.87 -17.40
CA GLY A 153 -18.45 3.53 -17.92
C GLY A 153 -18.45 2.41 -18.96
N LEU A 154 -17.34 1.68 -19.09
CA LEU A 154 -17.14 0.66 -20.12
C LEU A 154 -17.24 -0.75 -19.53
N GLU A 155 -17.67 -1.69 -20.35
CA GLU A 155 -17.60 -3.12 -20.06
C GLU A 155 -16.46 -3.78 -20.85
N GLY A 156 -15.72 -4.70 -20.21
CA GLY A 156 -14.59 -5.39 -20.83
C GLY A 156 -14.61 -6.89 -20.58
N ALA A 157 -13.81 -7.64 -21.33
CA ALA A 157 -13.79 -9.11 -21.29
C ALA A 157 -13.07 -9.72 -20.06
N PHE A 158 -12.98 -9.00 -18.94
CA PHE A 158 -12.24 -9.43 -17.74
C PHE A 158 -12.86 -10.64 -17.03
N THR A 159 -14.12 -10.95 -17.31
CA THR A 159 -14.86 -12.08 -16.73
C THR A 159 -15.10 -13.22 -17.71
N SER A 160 -14.50 -13.14 -18.92
CA SER A 160 -14.73 -14.12 -19.98
C SER A 160 -14.27 -15.54 -19.58
N PRO A 161 -14.97 -16.60 -20.06
CA PRO A 161 -14.54 -17.97 -19.81
C PRO A 161 -13.11 -18.28 -20.27
N PRO A 162 -12.64 -17.84 -21.46
CA PRO A 162 -11.26 -18.08 -21.91
C PRO A 162 -10.22 -17.46 -20.96
N LEU A 163 -10.41 -16.22 -20.51
CA LEU A 163 -9.47 -15.58 -19.60
C LEU A 163 -9.41 -16.29 -18.24
N LYS A 164 -10.58 -16.62 -17.67
CA LYS A 164 -10.65 -17.38 -16.41
C LYS A 164 -9.97 -18.75 -16.54
N ALA A 165 -10.17 -19.44 -17.67
CA ALA A 165 -9.53 -20.71 -17.96
C ALA A 165 -8.01 -20.57 -18.10
N ALA A 166 -7.53 -19.57 -18.85
CA ALA A 166 -6.10 -19.30 -19.03
C ALA A 166 -5.39 -19.05 -17.71
N ILE A 167 -5.94 -18.18 -16.84
CA ILE A 167 -5.36 -17.91 -15.51
C ILE A 167 -5.34 -19.19 -14.66
N ARG A 168 -6.41 -19.98 -14.67
CA ARG A 168 -6.50 -21.22 -13.89
C ARG A 168 -5.48 -22.27 -14.37
N LEU A 169 -5.36 -22.46 -15.68
CA LEU A 169 -4.40 -23.39 -16.27
C LEU A 169 -2.96 -22.94 -16.02
N ALA A 170 -2.66 -21.65 -16.20
CA ALA A 170 -1.33 -21.11 -15.93
C ALA A 170 -0.94 -21.24 -14.45
N VAL A 171 -1.87 -21.01 -13.52
CA VAL A 171 -1.64 -21.23 -12.08
C VAL A 171 -1.35 -22.70 -11.75
N ARG A 172 -2.04 -23.63 -12.42
CA ARG A 172 -1.85 -25.07 -12.22
C ARG A 172 -0.54 -25.58 -12.83
N ALA A 173 -0.17 -25.03 -13.98
CA ALA A 173 1.06 -25.38 -14.69
C ALA A 173 2.31 -24.81 -14.02
N ALA A 174 2.21 -23.69 -13.30
CA ALA A 174 3.34 -23.11 -12.59
C ALA A 174 3.76 -23.98 -11.40
N PRO A 175 4.97 -24.57 -11.38
CA PRO A 175 5.47 -25.29 -10.22
C PRO A 175 5.69 -24.30 -9.08
N ARG A 176 4.78 -24.25 -8.10
CA ARG A 176 4.97 -23.45 -6.89
C ARG A 176 4.64 -24.22 -5.64
N HIS A 177 5.69 -24.56 -4.90
CA HIS A 177 5.62 -24.65 -3.45
C HIS A 177 5.20 -23.29 -2.90
N ARG A 178 4.11 -23.23 -2.14
CA ARG A 178 3.62 -22.02 -1.47
C ARG A 178 4.68 -21.57 -0.45
N ARG A 179 5.67 -20.79 -0.87
CA ARG A 179 6.68 -20.23 0.03
C ARG A 179 6.07 -19.06 0.79
N ARG A 180 5.98 -19.19 2.11
CA ARG A 180 5.67 -18.05 2.99
C ARG A 180 6.72 -16.96 2.76
N LYS A 181 6.31 -15.68 2.76
CA LYS A 181 7.25 -14.54 2.59
C LYS A 181 8.33 -14.50 3.67
N SER A 182 8.04 -15.04 4.86
CA SER A 182 9.02 -15.42 5.87
C SER A 182 8.79 -16.87 6.25
N ALA A 183 9.86 -17.66 6.35
CA ALA A 183 9.78 -19.06 6.78
C ALA A 183 9.41 -19.19 8.26
N LYS A 184 9.74 -18.18 9.09
CA LYS A 184 9.55 -18.18 10.54
C LYS A 184 8.99 -16.83 11.01
N ALA A 185 8.10 -16.88 12.00
CA ALA A 185 7.69 -15.68 12.71
C ALA A 185 8.87 -15.12 13.52
N VAL A 186 8.84 -13.83 13.85
CA VAL A 186 9.74 -13.29 14.89
C VAL A 186 9.27 -13.89 16.20
N THR A 187 10.13 -14.68 16.84
CA THR A 187 9.91 -15.31 18.15
C THR A 187 10.56 -14.48 19.25
N ALA A 188 10.30 -14.79 20.52
CA ALA A 188 10.82 -14.03 21.66
C ALA A 188 12.36 -13.97 21.69
N ASP A 189 13.05 -15.04 21.28
CA ASP A 189 14.51 -15.08 21.16
C ASP A 189 15.04 -14.18 20.04
N VAL A 190 14.34 -14.10 18.90
CA VAL A 190 14.68 -13.17 17.82
C VAL A 190 14.44 -11.74 18.27
N LEU A 191 13.33 -11.47 18.94
CA LEU A 191 13.05 -10.15 19.52
C LEU A 191 14.14 -9.75 20.52
N ALA A 192 14.58 -10.65 21.39
CA ALA A 192 15.65 -10.38 22.35
C ALA A 192 16.95 -9.94 21.66
N LYS A 193 17.35 -10.61 20.56
CA LYS A 193 18.50 -10.21 19.74
C LYS A 193 18.33 -8.83 19.13
N LEU A 194 17.16 -8.52 18.57
CA LEU A 194 16.88 -7.19 18.03
C LEU A 194 16.94 -6.11 19.11
N LEU A 195 16.40 -6.37 20.30
CA LEU A 195 16.40 -5.42 21.42
C LEU A 195 17.81 -5.15 21.97
N ALA A 196 18.71 -6.14 21.92
CA ALA A 196 20.12 -5.98 22.30
C ALA A 196 20.87 -5.01 21.35
N THR A 197 20.33 -4.71 20.17
CA THR A 197 20.92 -3.69 19.29
C THR A 197 20.51 -2.26 19.66
N CYS A 198 19.63 -2.07 20.65
CA CYS A 198 19.09 -0.76 21.07
C CYS A 198 19.68 -0.31 22.43
N GLU A 199 21.00 -0.33 22.58
CA GLU A 199 21.69 -0.14 23.88
C GLU A 199 22.30 1.26 24.09
N SER A 200 22.38 2.12 23.06
CA SER A 200 23.05 3.43 23.17
C SER A 200 22.27 4.48 23.97
N ASP A 201 21.09 4.13 24.48
CA ASP A 201 20.13 5.02 25.13
C ASP A 201 19.71 6.25 24.30
N SER A 202 20.14 6.33 23.04
CA SER A 202 19.83 7.42 22.14
C SER A 202 18.33 7.50 21.86
N LEU A 203 17.88 8.68 21.43
CA LEU A 203 16.49 8.89 21.06
C LEU A 203 16.02 7.89 19.97
N ARG A 204 16.91 7.47 19.07
CA ARG A 204 16.61 6.44 18.06
C ARG A 204 16.46 5.06 18.68
N ASP A 205 17.33 4.68 19.61
CA ASP A 205 17.28 3.37 20.26
C ASP A 205 16.03 3.23 21.13
N ARG A 206 15.67 4.28 21.89
CA ARG A 206 14.43 4.30 22.68
C ARG A 206 13.19 4.15 21.79
N ARG A 207 13.15 4.88 20.67
CA ARG A 207 12.07 4.77 19.68
C ARG A 207 11.98 3.36 19.11
N ASP A 208 13.10 2.85 18.63
CA ASP A 208 13.13 1.57 17.92
C ASP A 208 12.82 0.40 18.86
N ARG A 209 13.30 0.46 20.12
CA ARG A 209 12.93 -0.46 21.21
C ARG A 209 11.42 -0.44 21.45
N ALA A 210 10.82 0.75 21.61
CA ALA A 210 9.38 0.88 21.79
C ALA A 210 8.60 0.33 20.57
N ILE A 211 9.02 0.63 19.34
CA ILE A 211 8.40 0.08 18.12
C ILE A 211 8.44 -1.45 18.13
N LEU A 212 9.60 -2.05 18.41
CA LEU A 212 9.78 -3.51 18.41
C LEU A 212 8.91 -4.18 19.47
N MET A 213 8.89 -3.64 20.69
CA MET A 213 8.10 -4.20 21.79
C MET A 213 6.60 -4.07 21.53
N ILE A 214 6.12 -2.88 21.15
CA ILE A 214 4.70 -2.64 20.89
C ILE A 214 4.23 -3.48 19.71
N ALA A 215 4.99 -3.54 18.62
CA ALA A 215 4.61 -4.34 17.45
C ALA A 215 4.51 -5.84 17.77
N PHE A 216 5.40 -6.37 18.62
CA PHE A 216 5.38 -7.77 19.03
C PHE A 216 4.23 -8.07 19.99
N ASP A 217 4.10 -7.30 21.07
CA ASP A 217 3.16 -7.56 22.16
C ASP A 217 1.69 -7.32 21.77
N SER A 218 1.45 -6.38 20.84
CA SER A 218 0.11 -6.16 20.26
C SER A 218 -0.31 -7.21 19.21
N GLY A 219 0.40 -8.34 19.13
CA GLY A 219 0.07 -9.46 18.25
C GLY A 219 0.55 -9.29 16.81
N GLY A 220 1.68 -8.60 16.58
CA GLY A 220 2.29 -8.49 15.25
C GLY A 220 1.58 -7.51 14.32
N ARG A 221 1.17 -6.35 14.84
CA ARG A 221 0.39 -5.32 14.12
C ARG A 221 1.07 -4.87 12.82
N ARG A 222 0.26 -4.41 11.86
CA ARG A 222 0.77 -3.94 10.56
C ARG A 222 1.60 -2.68 10.80
N ARG A 223 2.69 -2.52 10.02
CA ARG A 223 3.52 -1.31 10.05
C ARG A 223 2.75 0.00 9.94
N SER A 224 1.67 0.04 9.17
CA SER A 224 0.82 1.23 9.05
C SER A 224 0.02 1.53 10.31
N GLU A 225 -0.38 0.50 11.05
CA GLU A 225 -1.09 0.66 12.33
C GLU A 225 -0.13 1.20 13.39
N ILE A 226 1.08 0.64 13.49
CA ILE A 226 2.12 1.17 14.40
C ILE A 226 2.51 2.61 14.05
N ALA A 227 2.70 2.92 12.77
CA ALA A 227 3.02 4.28 12.32
C ALA A 227 1.92 5.31 12.65
N ALA A 228 0.65 4.88 12.57
CA ALA A 228 -0.50 5.73 12.81
C ALA A 228 -0.93 5.81 14.29
N LEU A 229 -0.30 5.02 15.18
CA LEU A 229 -0.65 4.96 16.60
C LEU A 229 -0.60 6.37 17.24
N ARG A 230 -1.69 6.74 17.90
CA ARG A 230 -1.84 8.03 18.55
C ARG A 230 -1.91 7.90 20.07
N VAL A 231 -1.46 8.94 20.77
CA VAL A 231 -1.54 9.01 22.23
C VAL A 231 -3.00 8.92 22.68
N GLU A 232 -3.92 9.48 21.92
CA GLU A 232 -5.36 9.44 22.22
C GLU A 232 -5.96 8.02 22.18
N GLN A 233 -5.24 7.04 21.61
CA GLN A 233 -5.65 5.63 21.61
C GLN A 233 -5.11 4.86 22.82
N LEU A 234 -4.34 5.49 23.72
CA LEU A 234 -3.71 4.84 24.85
C LEU A 234 -4.48 5.17 26.13
N SER A 235 -4.99 4.15 26.84
CA SER A 235 -5.51 4.29 28.21
C SER A 235 -4.59 3.61 29.20
N ALA A 236 -4.20 4.34 30.24
CA ALA A 236 -3.51 3.74 31.39
C ALA A 236 -4.49 2.82 32.11
N GLU A 237 -4.06 1.60 32.37
CA GLU A 237 -4.84 0.60 33.10
C GLU A 237 -4.23 0.37 34.48
N ALA A 238 -5.02 -0.19 35.40
CA ALA A 238 -4.53 -0.55 36.72
C ALA A 238 -3.32 -1.50 36.59
N PRO A 239 -2.21 -1.25 37.33
CA PRO A 239 -1.09 -2.18 37.37
C PRO A 239 -1.54 -3.59 37.77
N ILE A 240 -0.91 -4.60 37.18
CA ILE A 240 -1.22 -6.00 37.47
C ILE A 240 -0.33 -6.47 38.60
N GLU A 241 -0.95 -6.79 39.74
CA GLU A 241 -0.26 -7.33 40.90
C GLU A 241 0.44 -8.65 40.57
N GLN A 242 1.68 -8.78 41.05
CA GLN A 242 2.47 -10.00 40.92
C GLN A 242 2.62 -10.67 42.29
N LYS A 243 2.69 -12.00 42.30
CA LYS A 243 2.87 -12.77 43.53
C LYS A 243 4.21 -12.50 44.22
N ASP A 244 5.28 -12.33 43.42
CA ASP A 244 6.67 -12.26 43.89
C ASP A 244 7.44 -11.10 43.23
N GLY A 245 6.84 -9.92 43.09
CA GLY A 245 7.49 -8.77 42.45
C GLY A 245 6.66 -7.48 42.51
N PRO A 246 7.23 -6.34 42.06
CA PRO A 246 6.47 -5.11 41.91
C PRO A 246 5.35 -5.28 40.87
N PRO A 247 4.22 -4.56 41.01
CA PRO A 247 3.12 -4.65 40.06
C PRO A 247 3.57 -4.23 38.66
N LEU A 248 3.09 -4.93 37.63
CA LEU A 248 3.43 -4.63 36.25
C LEU A 248 2.58 -3.47 35.73
N PRO A 249 3.18 -2.48 35.05
CA PRO A 249 2.41 -1.45 34.37
C PRO A 249 1.51 -2.08 33.28
N SER A 250 0.31 -1.53 33.12
CA SER A 250 -0.70 -1.99 32.18
C SER A 250 -1.20 -0.83 31.32
N LEU A 251 -1.46 -1.09 30.04
CA LEU A 251 -1.90 -0.09 29.08
C LEU A 251 -2.84 -0.73 28.06
N ALA A 252 -3.98 -0.11 27.79
CA ALA A 252 -4.85 -0.49 26.68
C ALA A 252 -4.58 0.38 25.45
N ILE A 253 -4.58 -0.27 24.28
CA ILE A 253 -4.60 0.37 22.97
C ILE A 253 -5.99 0.17 22.36
N HIS A 254 -6.70 1.28 22.18
CA HIS A 254 -8.00 1.33 21.51
C HIS A 254 -7.79 1.35 19.99
N LEU A 255 -8.07 0.23 19.33
CA LEU A 255 -7.93 0.12 17.88
C LEU A 255 -9.22 0.64 17.22
N GLY A 256 -9.10 1.74 16.49
CA GLY A 256 -10.18 2.21 15.63
C GLY A 256 -10.46 1.27 14.46
N ARG A 257 -11.54 1.54 13.70
CA ARG A 257 -11.93 0.76 12.53
C ARG A 257 -10.78 0.53 11.56
N THR A 258 -10.32 -0.71 11.42
CA THR A 258 -9.43 -1.11 10.32
C THR A 258 -10.23 -1.70 9.15
N LYS A 259 -9.68 -1.68 7.93
CA LYS A 259 -10.29 -2.25 6.70
C LYS A 259 -10.71 -3.72 6.82
N THR A 260 -10.24 -4.45 7.84
CA THR A 260 -10.52 -5.88 8.04
C THR A 260 -11.47 -6.19 9.20
N THR A 261 -11.91 -5.19 9.96
CA THR A 261 -12.85 -5.34 11.09
C THR A 261 -14.24 -4.87 10.66
N SER A 262 -15.14 -5.82 10.45
CA SER A 262 -16.52 -5.59 9.95
C SER A 262 -17.53 -5.27 11.06
N GLY A 263 -17.11 -4.80 12.23
CA GLY A 263 -17.99 -4.68 13.41
C GLY A 263 -17.87 -3.34 14.15
N GLU A 264 -18.95 -2.97 14.83
CA GLU A 264 -19.09 -1.80 15.73
C GLU A 264 -18.32 -1.95 17.07
N GLN A 265 -17.37 -2.87 17.17
CA GLN A 265 -16.62 -3.11 18.40
C GLN A 265 -15.22 -2.49 18.27
N ASP A 266 -14.93 -1.53 19.14
CA ASP A 266 -13.58 -1.04 19.37
C ASP A 266 -12.73 -2.22 19.89
N GLU A 267 -11.83 -2.73 19.04
CA GLU A 267 -10.91 -3.80 19.42
C GLU A 267 -9.88 -3.21 20.38
N VAL A 268 -9.88 -3.65 21.64
CA VAL A 268 -8.91 -3.20 22.65
C VAL A 268 -7.83 -4.25 22.81
N VAL A 269 -6.56 -3.82 22.73
CA VAL A 269 -5.39 -4.67 22.98
C VAL A 269 -4.70 -4.19 24.25
N TYR A 270 -4.49 -5.11 25.19
CA TYR A 270 -3.81 -4.82 26.44
C TYR A 270 -2.33 -5.17 26.35
N LEU A 271 -1.48 -4.28 26.84
CA LEU A 271 -0.04 -4.42 26.95
C LEU A 271 0.36 -4.42 28.42
N THR A 272 1.36 -5.22 28.78
CA THR A 272 1.77 -5.38 30.19
C THR A 272 3.27 -5.44 30.37
N GLY A 273 3.79 -4.77 31.40
CA GLY A 273 5.22 -4.79 31.75
C GLY A 273 6.12 -4.07 30.75
N ARG A 274 7.18 -4.75 30.27
CA ARG A 274 8.29 -4.16 29.50
C ARG A 274 7.87 -3.34 28.26
N PRO A 275 6.86 -3.73 27.46
CA PRO A 275 6.39 -2.91 26.34
C PRO A 275 5.80 -1.57 26.79
N VAL A 276 5.08 -1.53 27.91
CA VAL A 276 4.53 -0.31 28.49
C VAL A 276 5.65 0.60 28.99
N GLU A 277 6.65 0.03 29.66
CA GLU A 277 7.83 0.77 30.12
C GLU A 277 8.62 1.37 28.95
N ALA A 278 8.87 0.59 27.89
CA ALA A 278 9.60 1.07 26.71
C ALA A 278 8.85 2.19 26.00
N LEU A 279 7.53 2.08 25.88
CA LEU A 279 6.69 3.13 25.30
C LEU A 279 6.70 4.40 26.16
N ALA A 280 6.56 4.27 27.48
CA ALA A 280 6.64 5.39 28.41
C ALA A 280 8.01 6.08 28.35
N ALA A 281 9.10 5.31 28.32
CA ALA A 281 10.46 5.84 28.22
C ALA A 281 10.70 6.59 26.89
N TRP A 282 10.15 6.08 25.79
CA TRP A 282 10.15 6.77 24.50
C TRP A 282 9.36 8.09 24.56
N MET A 283 8.11 8.05 25.02
CA MET A 283 7.24 9.23 25.08
C MET A 283 7.82 10.32 25.98
N ALA A 284 8.39 9.95 27.12
CA ALA A 284 9.07 10.87 28.03
C ALA A 284 10.30 11.51 27.37
N ALA A 285 11.18 10.71 26.75
CA ALA A 285 12.38 11.22 26.09
C ALA A 285 12.06 12.13 24.89
N ALA A 286 11.01 11.80 24.14
CA ALA A 286 10.55 12.55 22.98
C ALA A 286 9.61 13.71 23.34
N LYS A 287 9.24 13.87 24.62
CA LYS A 287 8.27 14.86 25.12
C LYS A 287 6.95 14.83 24.34
N ILE A 288 6.38 13.64 24.18
CA ILE A 288 5.14 13.40 23.44
C ILE A 288 4.00 13.26 24.44
N ASP A 289 3.10 14.24 24.41
CA ASP A 289 1.89 14.34 25.23
C ASP A 289 0.60 14.14 24.43
N LYS A 290 0.63 14.39 23.11
CA LYS A 290 -0.51 14.26 22.20
C LYS A 290 -0.12 13.89 20.77
N GLY A 291 -1.10 13.48 19.98
CA GLY A 291 -0.95 13.16 18.55
C GLY A 291 -0.17 11.88 18.31
N SER A 292 0.64 11.84 17.25
CA SER A 292 1.37 10.63 16.84
C SER A 292 2.42 10.22 17.87
N VAL A 293 2.35 8.96 18.30
CA VAL A 293 3.28 8.32 19.24
C VAL A 293 4.66 8.19 18.61
N PHE A 294 4.74 7.69 17.39
CA PHE A 294 6.01 7.52 16.69
C PHE A 294 6.22 8.62 15.67
N ARG A 295 7.35 9.33 15.80
CA ARG A 295 7.72 10.46 14.96
C ARG A 295 9.11 10.24 14.34
N GLY A 296 9.33 10.82 13.16
CA GLY A 296 10.63 10.80 12.51
C GLY A 296 11.71 11.48 13.36
N ILE A 297 12.96 11.02 13.26
CA ILE A 297 14.11 11.66 13.90
C ILE A 297 15.06 12.08 12.78
N GLY A 298 15.36 13.38 12.69
CA GLY A 298 16.26 13.93 11.69
C GLY A 298 17.71 13.49 11.87
N ARG A 299 18.57 13.87 10.92
CA ARG A 299 20.02 13.55 10.97
C ARG A 299 20.69 14.10 12.23
N TRP A 300 20.25 15.27 12.69
CA TRP A 300 20.76 15.97 13.87
C TRP A 300 20.04 15.60 15.18
N GLY A 301 19.27 14.51 15.20
CA GLY A 301 18.54 14.08 16.41
C GLY A 301 17.24 14.86 16.68
N THR A 302 16.89 15.84 15.84
CA THR A 302 15.65 16.63 15.99
C THR A 302 14.41 15.80 15.68
N LEU A 303 13.42 15.86 16.57
CA LEU A 303 12.15 15.17 16.39
C LEU A 303 11.26 15.88 15.35
N SER A 304 10.71 15.12 14.40
CA SER A 304 9.74 15.61 13.43
C SER A 304 8.39 15.86 14.10
N ARG A 305 7.65 16.86 13.62
CA ARG A 305 6.23 17.05 13.99
C ARG A 305 5.29 16.10 13.25
N ARG A 306 5.76 15.50 12.14
CA ARG A 306 4.97 14.57 11.32
C ARG A 306 5.02 13.14 11.89
N PRO A 307 3.95 12.36 11.70
CA PRO A 307 3.95 10.93 12.01
C PRO A 307 5.11 10.22 11.31
N LEU A 308 5.58 9.12 11.91
CA LEU A 308 6.57 8.25 11.29
C LEU A 308 5.97 7.59 10.04
N ASP A 309 6.69 7.64 8.92
CA ASP A 309 6.23 6.97 7.69
C ASP A 309 6.27 5.42 7.86
N PRO A 310 5.23 4.67 7.44
CA PRO A 310 5.21 3.20 7.58
C PRO A 310 6.41 2.48 6.92
N GLN A 311 7.03 3.06 5.88
CA GLN A 311 8.23 2.51 5.26
C GLN A 311 9.46 2.69 6.16
N SER A 312 9.49 3.73 7.00
CA SER A 312 10.56 3.94 7.98
C SER A 312 10.60 2.82 9.03
N ILE A 313 9.45 2.31 9.46
CA ILE A 313 9.38 1.14 10.36
C ILE A 313 10.04 -0.09 9.72
N ASN A 314 9.77 -0.33 8.44
CA ASN A 314 10.42 -1.42 7.70
C ASN A 314 11.94 -1.20 7.58
N ALA A 315 12.40 0.02 7.37
CA ALA A 315 13.83 0.34 7.35
C ALA A 315 14.49 0.12 8.72
N ILE A 316 13.84 0.53 9.82
CA ILE A 316 14.28 0.32 11.20
C ILE A 316 14.43 -1.17 11.49
N ILE A 317 13.40 -1.98 11.21
CA ILE A 317 13.44 -3.43 11.46
C ILE A 317 14.59 -4.08 10.68
N LYS A 318 14.78 -3.72 9.39
CA LYS A 318 15.89 -4.23 8.58
C LYS A 318 17.25 -3.83 9.12
N GLN A 319 17.40 -2.58 9.58
CA GLN A 319 18.63 -2.09 10.16
C GLN A 319 18.97 -2.85 11.45
N ARG A 320 18.02 -2.97 12.39
CA ARG A 320 18.22 -3.70 13.65
C ARG A 320 18.50 -5.18 13.40
N ALA A 321 17.83 -5.79 12.42
CA ALA A 321 18.08 -7.17 12.01
C ALA A 321 19.44 -7.38 11.33
N ALA A 322 20.04 -6.35 10.72
CA ALA A 322 21.39 -6.43 10.17
C ALA A 322 22.48 -6.22 11.22
N MET A 323 22.14 -5.61 12.36
CA MET A 323 23.04 -5.40 13.50
C MET A 323 23.07 -6.58 14.48
N ALA A 324 21.96 -7.34 14.56
CA ALA A 324 21.76 -8.48 15.45
C ALA A 324 22.29 -9.80 14.87
#